data_AF-A0A8J4JMW0-F1
#
_entry.id   AF-A0A8J4JMW0-F1
#
_cell.length_a   1.000
_cell.length_b   1.000
_cell.length_c   1.000
_cell.angle_alpha   90.00
_cell.angle_beta   90.00
_cell.angle_gamma   90.00
#
_symmetry.space_group_name_H-M   'P 1'
#
loop_
_entity.id
_entity.type
_entity.pdbx_description
1 polymer ?
#
loop_
_entity_poly.entity_id
_entity_poly.type
_entity_poly.pdbx_seq_one_letter_code
_entity_poly.pdbx_strand_id
1 'polypeptide(L)'
;SMQRRLNRMLNSSHDHKLLALMDVKGFDPKEVTVTVKDRKVKVLAEHEEEHATARGKEYNYRNITREISLPPGVSEDEVTYSL
;
A
#
# COMPACT_ATOMS: atom_id res chain seq x y z
N SER A 1 2.07 -17.66 -4.36
CA SER A 1 2.41 -16.23 -4.50
C SER A 1 1.80 -15.44 -3.34
N MET A 2 2.42 -14.31 -2.97
CA MET A 2 1.92 -13.42 -1.91
C MET A 2 0.50 -12.93 -2.17
N GLN A 3 0.17 -12.61 -3.43
CA GLN A 3 -1.19 -12.22 -3.86
C GLN A 3 -2.27 -13.21 -3.39
N ARG A 4 -2.06 -14.53 -3.56
CA ARG A 4 -3.03 -15.55 -3.15
C ARG A 4 -3.22 -15.60 -1.63
N ARG A 5 -2.16 -15.32 -0.87
CA ARG A 5 -2.21 -15.29 0.60
C ARG A 5 -2.97 -14.06 1.10
N LEU A 6 -2.68 -12.88 0.54
CA LEU A 6 -3.38 -11.64 0.89
C LEU A 6 -4.87 -11.74 0.57
N ASN A 7 -5.24 -12.27 -0.60
CA ASN A 7 -6.64 -12.48 -0.96
C ASN A 7 -7.36 -13.44 0.00
N ARG A 8 -6.68 -14.51 0.43
CA ARG A 8 -7.25 -15.43 1.42
C ARG A 8 -7.48 -14.74 2.77
N MET A 9 -6.52 -13.91 3.23
CA MET A 9 -6.63 -13.16 4.48
C MET A 9 -7.78 -12.15 4.44
N LEU A 10 -7.91 -11.40 3.34
CA LEU A 10 -9.03 -10.49 3.09
C LEU A 10 -10.37 -11.24 3.14
N ASN A 11 -10.47 -12.40 2.47
CA ASN A 11 -11.71 -13.19 2.43
C ASN A 11 -12.03 -13.91 3.74
N SER A 12 -11.03 -14.18 4.58
CA SER A 12 -11.21 -14.81 5.90
C SER A 12 -11.50 -13.82 7.02
N SER A 13 -11.39 -12.51 6.75
CA SER A 13 -11.76 -11.47 7.70
C SER A 13 -13.27 -11.54 7.94
N HIS A 14 -13.66 -12.08 9.09
CA HIS A 14 -15.07 -12.13 9.51
C HIS A 14 -15.59 -10.73 9.89
N ASP A 15 -14.69 -9.77 10.09
CA ASP A 15 -15.00 -8.35 10.16
C ASP A 15 -15.00 -7.78 8.73
N HIS A 16 -16.17 -7.34 8.26
CA HIS A 16 -16.35 -6.57 7.02
C HIS A 16 -15.66 -5.17 7.05
N LYS A 17 -14.69 -4.98 7.96
CA LYS A 17 -14.00 -3.72 8.23
C LYS A 17 -12.66 -3.61 7.51
N LEU A 18 -12.08 -4.73 7.05
CA LEU A 18 -10.80 -4.72 6.35
C LEU A 18 -11.00 -4.42 4.85
N LEU A 19 -10.67 -3.19 4.44
CA LEU A 19 -10.83 -2.74 3.05
C LEU A 19 -9.71 -3.23 2.13
N ALA A 20 -8.49 -3.33 2.67
CA ALA A 20 -7.29 -3.54 1.88
C ALA A 20 -6.20 -4.25 2.69
N LEU A 21 -5.42 -5.08 2.00
CA LEU A 21 -4.15 -5.60 2.50
C LEU A 21 -3.13 -5.53 1.36
N MET A 22 -1.98 -4.93 1.64
CA MET A 22 -0.93 -4.67 0.64
C MET A 22 0.42 -5.15 1.14
N ASP A 23 1.20 -5.74 0.24
CA ASP A 23 2.60 -6.06 0.49
C ASP A 23 3.45 -4.86 0.07
N VAL A 24 3.90 -4.09 1.06
CA VAL A 24 4.80 -2.94 0.88
C VAL A 24 6.24 -3.30 1.25
N LYS A 25 6.58 -4.59 1.26
CA LYS A 25 7.93 -5.04 1.62
C LYS A 25 8.96 -4.39 0.69
N GLY A 26 9.98 -3.82 1.34
CA GLY A 26 11.09 -3.16 0.68
C GLY A 26 11.00 -1.65 0.74
N PHE A 27 9.82 -1.06 0.90
CA PHE A 27 9.68 0.38 1.12
C PHE A 27 9.93 0.73 2.59
N ASP A 28 10.56 1.87 2.86
CA ASP A 28 10.57 2.44 4.21
C ASP A 28 9.12 2.89 4.55
N PRO A 29 8.62 2.69 5.78
CA PRO A 29 7.30 3.19 6.17
C PRO A 29 7.08 4.68 5.87
N LYS A 30 8.13 5.50 5.87
CA LYS A 30 8.09 6.94 5.53
C LYS A 30 7.88 7.21 4.04
N GLU A 31 8.20 6.25 3.18
CA GLU A 31 7.97 6.32 1.74
C GLU A 31 6.53 5.95 1.38
N VAL A 32 5.76 5.41 2.34
CA VAL A 32 4.36 5.02 2.14
C VAL A 32 3.44 6.17 2.53
N THR A 33 2.68 6.66 1.56
CA THR A 33 1.62 7.66 1.75
C THR A 33 0.25 7.03 1.60
N VAL A 34 -0.59 7.22 2.61
CA VAL A 34 -2.02 6.85 2.57
C VAL A 34 -2.83 8.14 2.54
N THR A 35 -3.72 8.28 1.56
CA THR A 35 -4.64 9.42 1.43
C THR A 35 -6.07 8.90 1.39
N VAL A 36 -6.93 9.49 2.21
CA VAL A 36 -8.37 9.25 2.19
C VAL A 36 -9.04 10.53 1.73
N LYS A 37 -9.70 10.49 0.57
CA LYS A 37 -10.38 11.63 -0.03
C LYS A 37 -11.37 11.17 -1.10
N ASP A 38 -12.46 11.89 -1.27
CA ASP A 38 -13.47 11.66 -2.31
C ASP A 38 -14.02 10.21 -2.27
N ARG A 39 -14.22 9.69 -1.07
CA ARG A 39 -14.61 8.31 -0.76
C ARG A 39 -13.66 7.25 -1.32
N LYS A 40 -12.37 7.57 -1.43
CA LYS A 40 -11.33 6.66 -1.90
C LYS A 40 -10.15 6.63 -0.94
N VAL A 41 -9.59 5.45 -0.77
CA VAL A 41 -8.31 5.22 -0.11
C VAL A 41 -7.28 5.01 -1.21
N LYS A 42 -6.29 5.91 -1.28
CA LYS A 42 -5.14 5.80 -2.17
C LYS A 42 -3.89 5.51 -1.36
N VAL A 43 -3.19 4.44 -1.72
CA VAL A 43 -1.90 4.06 -1.15
C VAL A 43 -0.83 4.22 -2.22
N LEU A 44 0.19 4.99 -1.89
CA LEU A 44 1.37 5.25 -2.71
C LEU A 44 2.61 4.84 -1.94
N ALA A 45 3.54 4.18 -2.59
CA ALA A 45 4.88 3.96 -2.06
C ALA A 45 5.88 4.18 -3.19
N GLU A 46 6.87 5.05 -2.98
CA GLU A 46 7.90 5.37 -3.97
C GLU A 46 9.27 5.27 -3.31
N HIS A 47 10.17 4.52 -3.93
CA HIS A 47 11.52 4.31 -3.43
C HIS A 47 12.52 4.51 -4.55
N GLU A 48 13.51 5.33 -4.28
CA GLU A 48 14.63 5.61 -5.17
C GLU A 48 15.93 5.37 -4.39
N GLU A 49 16.84 4.59 -4.96
CA GLU A 49 18.16 4.34 -4.40
C GLU A 49 19.23 4.48 -5.48
N GLU A 50 20.34 5.12 -5.10
CA GLU A 50 21.54 5.22 -5.92
C GLU A 50 22.66 4.41 -5.26
N HIS A 51 23.27 3.50 -6.03
CA HIS A 51 24.37 2.66 -5.58
C HIS A 51 25.63 2.95 -6.40
N ALA A 52 26.72 3.28 -5.72
CA ALA A 52 28.03 3.35 -6.36
C ALA A 52 28.61 1.94 -6.50
N THR A 53 28.96 1.55 -7.72
CA THR A 53 29.60 0.26 -8.05
C THR A 53 30.98 0.49 -8.66
N ALA A 54 31.78 -0.58 -8.76
CA ALA A 54 33.07 -0.54 -9.45
C ALA A 54 32.96 -0.16 -10.95
N ARG A 55 31.76 -0.20 -11.53
CA ARG A 55 31.49 0.11 -12.95
C ARG A 55 30.80 1.45 -13.17
N GLY A 56 30.42 2.16 -12.10
CA GLY A 56 29.68 3.43 -12.18
C GLY A 56 28.54 3.51 -11.16
N LYS A 57 27.58 4.41 -11.39
CA LYS A 57 26.39 4.59 -10.56
C LYS A 57 25.23 3.76 -11.11
N GLU A 58 24.57 3.00 -10.24
CA GLU A 58 23.32 2.29 -10.52
C GLU A 58 22.16 3.02 -9.82
N TYR A 59 21.02 3.13 -10.50
CA TYR A 59 19.82 3.76 -9.97
C TYR A 59 18.70 2.73 -9.99
N ASN A 60 18.10 2.45 -8.83
CA ASN A 60 16.89 1.64 -8.76
C ASN A 60 15.73 2.52 -8.34
N TYR A 61 14.66 2.47 -9.12
CA TYR A 61 13.40 3.11 -8.81
C TYR A 61 12.30 2.06 -8.79
N ARG A 62 11.47 2.09 -7.76
CA ARG A 62 10.26 1.27 -7.67
C ARG A 62 9.11 2.10 -7.10
N ASN A 63 7.91 1.82 -7.57
CA ASN A 63 6.70 2.37 -7.00
C ASN A 63 5.58 1.34 -6.90
N ILE A 64 4.64 1.59 -5.99
CA ILE A 64 3.37 0.88 -5.89
C ILE A 64 2.27 1.93 -5.75
N THR A 65 1.20 1.77 -6.52
CA THR A 65 -0.03 2.55 -6.39
C THR A 65 -1.22 1.62 -6.28
N ARG A 66 -2.11 1.87 -5.32
CA ARG A 66 -3.40 1.21 -5.23
C ARG A 66 -4.48 2.19 -4.80
N GLU A 67 -5.65 2.06 -5.40
CA GLU A 67 -6.83 2.85 -5.07
C GLU A 67 -8.01 1.92 -4.82
N ILE A 68 -8.77 2.20 -3.76
CA ILE A 68 -9.95 1.42 -3.35
C ILE A 68 -11.05 2.39 -2.95
N SER A 69 -12.26 2.16 -3.43
CA SER A 69 -13.45 2.93 -3.04
C SER A 69 -13.96 2.47 -1.68
N LEU A 70 -14.36 3.43 -0.84
CA LEU A 70 -15.03 3.15 0.41
C LEU A 70 -16.41 2.52 0.16
N PRO A 71 -16.80 1.50 0.92
CA PRO A 71 -18.16 0.97 0.88
C PRO A 71 -19.20 2.06 1.19
N PRO A 72 -20.44 1.92 0.71
CA PRO A 72 -21.53 2.84 1.06
C PRO A 72 -21.70 2.95 2.58
N GLY A 73 -21.95 4.16 3.08
CA GLY A 73 -22.18 4.41 4.51
C GLY A 73 -20.92 4.52 5.38
N VAL A 74 -19.75 4.12 4.88
CA VAL A 74 -18.47 4.37 5.57
C VAL A 74 -18.05 5.82 5.33
N SER A 75 -17.69 6.50 6.41
CA SER A 75 -17.15 7.87 6.40
C SER A 75 -15.62 7.87 6.31
N GLU A 76 -15.03 8.95 5.81
CA GLU A 76 -13.57 9.04 5.59
C GLU A 76 -12.78 9.09 6.91
N ASP A 77 -13.35 9.68 7.96
CA ASP A 77 -12.79 9.77 9.32
C ASP A 77 -12.80 8.43 10.08
N GLU A 78 -13.60 7.46 9.64
CA GLU A 78 -13.61 6.10 10.19
C GLU A 78 -12.47 5.23 9.64
N VAL A 79 -11.80 5.69 8.58
CA VAL A 79 -10.72 4.93 7.94
C VAL A 79 -9.46 5.00 8.79
N THR A 80 -8.97 3.83 9.20
CA THR A 80 -7.69 3.68 9.90
C THR A 80 -6.73 2.85 9.07
N TYR A 81 -5.43 3.04 9.30
CA TYR A 81 -4.37 2.26 8.65
C TYR A 81 -3.23 1.98 9.62
N SER A 82 -2.49 0.92 9.33
CA SER A 82 -1.29 0.52 10.05
C SER A 82 -0.29 -0.07 9.04
N LEU A 83 0.99 0.23 9.24
CA LEU A 83 2.10 -0.30 8.45
C LEU A 83 2.88 -1.33 9.26
#